data_AF-A0A836BP73-F1
#
_entry.id   AF-A0A836BP73-F1
#
_cell.length_a   1.000
_cell.length_b   1.000
_cell.length_c   1.000
_cell.angle_alpha   90.00
_cell.angle_beta   90.00
_cell.angle_gamma   90.00
#
_symmetry.space_group_name_H-M   'P 1'
#
loop_
_entity.id
_entity.type
_entity.pdbx_description
1 polymer ?
#
loop_
_entity_poly.entity_id
_entity_poly.type
_entity_poly.pdbx_seq_one_letter_code
_entity_poly.pdbx_strand_id
1 'polypeptide(L)'
;MALVAPGSAVARTVSGRRVSSARTVAVSARLSGPVSRPAATGRAAPAQQQLATPARSSVVAKASGAGPAFAPEDEPETAKEAIELGNNLAKQGRWQDALAIYEKALTLPGTGLKRYRDKPRLISDGEKSAALFNIACAWAQLGEARNGLIALAGCLELGYDDFAQLRSDPDLAPLRKDERFEGLLKRFERPAAQMPAFLAGFFGNRK
;
A
#
# COMPACT_ATOMS: atom_id res chain seq x y z
N MET A 1 -60.72 21.61 22.47
CA MET A 1 -61.12 22.93 21.92
C MET A 1 -59.95 23.88 22.11
N ALA A 2 -59.66 24.73 21.11
CA ALA A 2 -58.44 25.54 20.84
C ALA A 2 -57.34 24.79 20.05
N LEU A 3 -57.35 24.80 18.70
CA LEU A 3 -56.85 25.80 17.70
C LEU A 3 -55.29 25.94 17.70
N VAL A 4 -54.55 25.41 16.71
CA VAL A 4 -54.13 26.02 15.39
C VAL A 4 -53.14 27.19 15.63
N ALA A 5 -51.92 27.32 15.07
CA ALA A 5 -51.20 26.77 13.90
C ALA A 5 -49.65 26.96 14.05
N PRO A 6 -48.83 26.38 13.16
CA PRO A 6 -47.35 26.46 13.16
C PRO A 6 -46.77 27.63 12.34
N GLY A 7 -45.60 28.14 12.77
CA GLY A 7 -44.86 29.25 12.15
C GLY A 7 -43.68 28.80 11.26
N SER A 8 -43.58 29.48 10.11
CA SER A 8 -42.83 29.21 8.88
C SER A 8 -41.31 28.98 8.92
N ALA A 9 -40.88 28.20 7.92
CA ALA A 9 -39.52 28.05 7.43
C ALA A 9 -38.95 29.34 6.80
N VAL A 10 -37.63 29.51 6.88
CA VAL A 10 -36.86 30.40 6.00
C VAL A 10 -35.65 29.63 5.47
N ALA A 11 -35.73 29.24 4.21
CA ALA A 11 -34.61 28.74 3.42
C ALA A 11 -33.75 29.94 2.98
N ARG A 12 -32.44 29.87 3.24
CA ARG A 12 -31.46 30.79 2.64
C ARG A 12 -30.70 30.08 1.54
N THR A 13 -31.10 30.37 0.31
CA THR A 13 -30.35 30.15 -0.92
C THR A 13 -29.16 31.08 -0.97
N VAL A 14 -27.95 30.55 -1.19
CA VAL A 14 -26.81 31.35 -1.67
C VAL A 14 -26.37 30.82 -3.03
N SER A 15 -26.36 31.79 -3.94
CA SER A 15 -26.04 31.78 -5.37
C SER A 15 -24.74 31.08 -5.72
N GLY A 16 -24.74 30.45 -6.90
CA GLY A 16 -23.62 29.72 -7.46
C GLY A 16 -22.57 30.57 -8.15
N ARG A 17 -21.49 29.89 -8.54
CA ARG A 17 -20.58 30.31 -9.61
C ARG A 17 -19.95 29.07 -10.24
N ARG A 18 -20.49 28.64 -11.38
CA ARG A 18 -19.80 27.73 -12.31
C ARG A 18 -18.91 28.59 -13.19
N VAL A 19 -17.63 28.25 -13.30
CA VAL A 19 -16.72 28.82 -14.29
C VAL A 19 -16.37 27.71 -15.27
N SER A 20 -17.00 27.75 -16.44
CA SER A 20 -16.59 27.00 -17.62
C SER A 20 -16.17 28.01 -18.68
N SER A 21 -14.96 27.86 -19.21
CA SER A 21 -14.56 28.54 -20.44
C SER A 21 -13.62 27.63 -21.22
N ALA A 22 -14.22 26.82 -22.10
CA ALA A 22 -13.52 26.22 -23.22
C ALA A 22 -13.25 27.33 -24.25
N ARG A 23 -12.00 27.45 -24.71
CA ARG A 23 -11.62 28.33 -25.82
C ARG A 23 -11.19 27.47 -26.99
N THR A 24 -11.98 27.47 -28.05
CA THR A 24 -11.66 26.93 -29.36
C THR A 24 -11.75 28.10 -30.35
N VAL A 25 -10.63 28.45 -30.99
CA VAL A 25 -10.57 29.38 -32.12
C VAL A 25 -9.44 28.82 -33.00
N ALA A 26 -9.76 28.06 -34.03
CA ALA A 26 -10.12 28.47 -35.40
C ALA A 26 -8.90 28.48 -36.33
N VAL A 27 -9.09 27.73 -37.40
CA VAL A 27 -8.23 27.47 -38.55
C VAL A 27 -8.03 28.75 -39.36
N SER A 28 -6.84 28.93 -39.93
CA SER A 28 -6.65 29.76 -41.11
C SER A 28 -5.66 29.10 -42.05
N ALA A 29 -6.20 28.65 -43.18
CA ALA A 29 -5.48 28.29 -44.39
C ALA A 29 -5.32 29.52 -45.28
N ARG A 30 -4.24 29.55 -46.08
CA ARG A 30 -4.18 29.91 -47.53
C ARG A 30 -2.69 29.91 -47.96
N LEU A 31 -2.31 29.06 -48.94
CA LEU A 31 -2.06 29.35 -50.38
C LEU A 31 -0.92 30.35 -50.59
N SER A 32 0.03 30.27 -51.52
CA SER A 32 0.48 29.33 -52.57
C SER A 32 1.74 29.99 -53.17
N GLY A 33 2.69 29.22 -53.71
CA GLY A 33 3.78 29.75 -54.54
C GLY A 33 4.63 28.62 -55.17
N PRO A 34 5.20 28.78 -56.38
CA PRO A 34 5.28 27.69 -57.35
C PRO A 34 6.70 27.13 -57.62
N VAL A 35 6.70 25.85 -58.02
CA VAL A 35 7.42 25.22 -59.15
C VAL A 35 8.96 25.23 -59.16
N SER A 36 9.57 24.04 -59.08
CA SER A 36 10.34 23.42 -60.19
C SER A 36 11.06 22.13 -59.73
N ARG A 37 10.86 21.04 -60.47
CA ARG A 37 11.71 19.81 -60.45
C ARG A 37 12.91 20.03 -61.40
N PRO A 38 13.98 19.25 -61.26
CA PRO A 38 14.10 18.17 -62.24
C PRO A 38 14.51 16.82 -61.62
N ALA A 39 14.23 15.79 -62.41
CA ALA A 39 14.59 14.40 -62.15
C ALA A 39 16.08 14.15 -62.42
N ALA A 40 16.70 13.30 -61.60
CA ALA A 40 17.87 12.56 -62.01
C ALA A 40 17.85 11.17 -61.38
N THR A 41 18.14 10.22 -62.24
CA THR A 41 18.12 8.77 -62.14
C THR A 41 19.20 8.18 -61.23
N GLY A 42 18.83 7.13 -60.50
CA GLY A 42 19.62 5.91 -60.38
C GLY A 42 20.82 5.91 -59.43
N ARG A 43 20.68 5.20 -58.30
CA ARG A 43 21.52 4.02 -57.98
C ARG A 43 21.04 3.37 -56.68
N ALA A 44 20.94 2.05 -56.72
CA ALA A 44 20.65 1.19 -55.58
C ALA A 44 21.74 1.29 -54.50
N ALA A 45 21.32 1.29 -53.24
CA ALA A 45 22.16 0.98 -52.08
C ALA A 45 21.33 0.20 -51.04
N PRO A 46 21.93 -0.75 -50.29
CA PRO A 46 21.22 -1.84 -49.67
C PRO A 46 20.85 -1.60 -48.19
N ALA A 47 19.85 -2.37 -47.76
CA ALA A 47 19.59 -2.89 -46.42
C ALA A 47 20.14 -2.08 -45.22
N GLN A 48 19.28 -1.24 -44.63
CA GLN A 48 19.44 -0.82 -43.24
C GLN A 48 18.54 -1.68 -42.35
N GLN A 49 19.20 -2.44 -41.47
CA GLN A 49 18.60 -3.17 -40.37
C GLN A 49 17.74 -2.22 -39.52
N GLN A 50 16.43 -2.44 -39.53
CA GLN A 50 15.54 -1.83 -38.54
C GLN A 50 15.73 -2.54 -37.21
N LEU A 51 16.33 -1.80 -36.27
CA LEU A 51 16.39 -2.14 -34.85
C LEU A 51 14.98 -2.28 -34.32
N ALA A 52 14.69 -3.46 -33.77
CA ALA A 52 13.48 -3.75 -33.04
C ALA A 52 13.39 -2.85 -31.80
N THR A 53 12.37 -1.99 -31.75
CA THR A 53 11.91 -1.36 -30.51
C THR A 53 10.81 -2.23 -29.90
N PRO A 54 10.98 -2.84 -28.71
CA PRO A 54 9.82 -3.34 -27.98
C PRO A 54 9.07 -2.12 -27.41
N ALA A 55 7.96 -1.77 -28.06
CA ALA A 55 6.98 -0.87 -27.49
C ALA A 55 6.45 -1.48 -26.18
N ARG A 56 6.54 -0.68 -25.11
CA ARG A 56 6.02 -0.98 -23.77
C ARG A 56 4.57 -1.48 -23.85
N SER A 57 4.37 -2.76 -23.59
CA SER A 57 3.07 -3.30 -23.24
C SER A 57 2.71 -2.82 -21.83
N SER A 58 2.00 -1.70 -21.76
CA SER A 58 1.32 -1.25 -20.56
C SER A 58 0.17 -2.20 -20.26
N VAL A 59 0.45 -3.30 -19.57
CA VAL A 59 -0.59 -4.15 -18.99
C VAL A 59 -0.94 -3.56 -17.63
N VAL A 60 -1.86 -2.61 -17.62
CA VAL A 60 -2.63 -2.26 -16.44
C VAL A 60 -3.59 -3.43 -16.17
N ALA A 61 -3.06 -4.48 -15.54
CA ALA A 61 -3.89 -5.51 -14.93
C ALA A 61 -4.40 -4.96 -13.59
N LYS A 62 -5.53 -4.27 -13.65
CA LYS A 62 -6.36 -4.01 -12.47
C LYS A 62 -6.98 -5.34 -12.07
N ALA A 63 -6.29 -6.10 -11.21
CA ALA A 63 -6.90 -7.23 -10.52
C ALA A 63 -8.05 -6.69 -9.68
N SER A 64 -9.25 -6.88 -10.22
CA SER A 64 -10.50 -6.48 -9.60
C SER A 64 -10.80 -7.49 -8.51
N GLY A 65 -11.08 -6.99 -7.32
CA GLY A 65 -11.28 -7.79 -6.12
C GLY A 65 -12.33 -8.87 -6.31
N ALA A 66 -11.89 -10.13 -6.23
CA ALA A 66 -12.70 -11.13 -5.58
C ALA A 66 -12.73 -10.72 -4.10
N GLY A 67 -13.90 -10.32 -3.60
CA GLY A 67 -14.10 -10.17 -2.16
C GLY A 67 -13.74 -11.48 -1.44
N PRO A 68 -13.41 -11.43 -0.15
CA PRO A 68 -12.94 -12.60 0.58
C PRO A 68 -13.95 -13.75 0.43
N ALA A 69 -13.47 -14.90 -0.06
CA ALA A 69 -14.28 -16.12 -0.23
C ALA A 69 -14.44 -16.85 1.11
N PHE A 70 -14.83 -16.11 2.14
CA PHE A 70 -15.03 -16.63 3.49
C PHE A 70 -16.54 -16.59 3.81
N ALA A 71 -17.04 -17.65 4.46
CA ALA A 71 -18.44 -17.73 4.84
C ALA A 71 -18.76 -16.62 5.86
N PRO A 72 -19.90 -15.93 5.76
CA PRO A 72 -20.22 -14.77 6.62
C PRO A 72 -20.35 -15.11 8.13
N GLU A 73 -20.29 -16.39 8.50
CA GLU A 73 -20.52 -16.84 9.89
C GLU A 73 -19.26 -16.89 10.76
N ASP A 74 -18.04 -16.82 10.21
CA ASP A 74 -16.80 -16.65 11.01
C ASP A 74 -16.03 -15.37 10.65
N GLU A 75 -16.76 -14.24 10.51
CA GLU A 75 -16.08 -12.96 10.41
C GLU A 75 -15.41 -12.60 11.75
N PRO A 76 -14.09 -12.32 11.78
CA PRO A 76 -13.43 -11.98 13.02
C PRO A 76 -13.87 -10.60 13.52
N GLU A 77 -14.16 -10.49 14.82
CA GLU A 77 -14.59 -9.25 15.46
C GLU A 77 -13.43 -8.54 16.16
N THR A 78 -12.36 -9.27 16.48
CA THR A 78 -11.16 -8.72 17.12
C THR A 78 -9.91 -8.91 16.25
N ALA A 79 -8.92 -8.05 16.46
CA ALA A 79 -7.62 -8.14 15.78
C ALA A 79 -6.96 -9.51 16.02
N LYS A 80 -7.08 -10.04 17.24
CA LYS A 80 -6.53 -11.36 17.60
C LYS A 80 -7.18 -12.48 16.80
N GLU A 81 -8.51 -12.55 16.77
CA GLU A 81 -9.24 -13.57 16.00
C GLU A 81 -8.91 -13.47 14.51
N ALA A 82 -8.81 -12.26 13.96
CA ALA A 82 -8.42 -12.06 12.57
C ALA A 82 -7.01 -12.60 12.30
N ILE A 83 -6.03 -12.31 13.17
CA ILE A 83 -4.67 -12.86 13.03
C ILE A 83 -4.69 -14.40 13.08
N GLU A 84 -5.45 -15.00 14.00
CA GLU A 84 -5.57 -16.46 14.12
C GLU A 84 -6.23 -17.09 12.88
N LEU A 85 -7.32 -16.50 12.38
CA LEU A 85 -8.00 -16.94 11.17
C LEU A 85 -7.09 -16.82 9.94
N GLY A 86 -6.40 -15.69 9.79
CA GLY A 86 -5.42 -15.47 8.73
C GLY A 86 -4.30 -16.52 8.78
N ASN A 87 -3.79 -16.85 9.98
CA ASN A 87 -2.77 -17.89 10.15
C ASN A 87 -3.27 -19.26 9.72
N ASN A 88 -4.54 -19.59 9.97
CA ASN A 88 -5.13 -20.84 9.54
C ASN A 88 -5.30 -20.90 8.01
N LEU A 89 -5.66 -19.79 7.36
CA LEU A 89 -5.73 -19.68 5.90
C LEU A 89 -4.33 -19.77 5.26
N ALA A 90 -3.34 -19.10 5.85
CA ALA A 90 -1.95 -19.14 5.42
C ALA A 90 -1.39 -20.58 5.44
N LYS A 91 -1.66 -21.34 6.51
CA LYS A 91 -1.30 -22.77 6.60
C LYS A 91 -1.93 -23.64 5.50
N GLN A 92 -3.07 -23.22 4.94
CA GLN A 92 -3.72 -23.89 3.81
C GLN A 92 -3.18 -23.42 2.45
N GLY A 93 -2.22 -22.50 2.42
CA GLY A 93 -1.69 -21.88 1.20
C GLY A 93 -2.63 -20.84 0.58
N ARG A 94 -3.70 -20.44 1.27
CA ARG A 94 -4.67 -19.44 0.81
C ARG A 94 -4.20 -18.03 1.13
N TRP A 95 -3.06 -17.64 0.54
CA TRP A 95 -2.37 -16.39 0.87
C TRP A 95 -3.18 -15.13 0.55
N GLN A 96 -3.96 -15.13 -0.53
CA GLN A 96 -4.84 -14.01 -0.89
C GLN A 96 -5.93 -13.78 0.16
N ASP A 97 -6.57 -14.86 0.63
CA ASP A 97 -7.62 -14.77 1.65
C ASP A 97 -7.02 -14.39 3.00
N ALA A 98 -5.87 -14.99 3.37
CA ALA A 98 -5.15 -14.66 4.60
C ALA A 98 -4.77 -13.17 4.64
N LEU A 99 -4.26 -12.63 3.53
CA LEU A 99 -3.92 -11.22 3.39
C LEU A 99 -5.11 -10.30 3.69
N ALA A 100 -6.27 -10.56 3.09
CA ALA A 100 -7.47 -9.75 3.32
C ALA A 100 -7.88 -9.75 4.81
N ILE A 101 -7.73 -10.88 5.49
CA ILE A 101 -8.04 -11.02 6.91
C ILE A 101 -7.02 -10.29 7.79
N TYR A 102 -5.73 -10.38 7.48
CA TYR A 102 -4.71 -9.64 8.22
C TYR A 102 -4.85 -8.11 8.05
N GLU A 103 -5.22 -7.63 6.86
CA GLU A 103 -5.53 -6.22 6.64
C GLU A 103 -6.76 -5.79 7.45
N LYS A 104 -7.80 -6.64 7.53
CA LYS A 104 -8.95 -6.42 8.41
C LYS A 104 -8.51 -6.32 9.88
N ALA A 105 -7.57 -7.15 10.33
CA ALA A 105 -7.07 -7.14 11.71
C ALA A 105 -6.59 -5.74 12.13
N LEU A 106 -5.92 -4.99 11.25
CA LEU A 106 -5.43 -3.63 11.52
C LEU A 106 -6.54 -2.59 11.80
N THR A 107 -7.79 -2.92 11.44
CA THR A 107 -8.97 -2.06 11.63
C THR A 107 -9.84 -2.48 12.79
N LEU A 108 -9.67 -3.71 13.29
CA LEU A 108 -10.48 -4.30 14.34
C LEU A 108 -10.00 -3.84 15.73
N PRO A 109 -10.90 -3.86 16.73
CA PRO A 109 -10.50 -3.63 18.11
C PRO A 109 -9.53 -4.72 18.58
N GLY A 110 -8.65 -4.36 19.51
CA GLY A 110 -7.66 -5.26 20.05
C GLY A 110 -7.35 -5.01 21.52
N THR A 111 -6.14 -5.34 21.93
CA THR A 111 -5.71 -5.32 23.32
C THR A 111 -4.88 -4.10 23.71
N GLY A 112 -4.80 -3.08 22.83
CA GLY A 112 -4.03 -1.85 23.01
C GLY A 112 -4.63 -0.85 23.99
N LEU A 113 -4.33 0.44 23.84
CA LEU A 113 -4.83 1.46 24.79
C LEU A 113 -6.35 1.66 24.65
N LYS A 114 -7.08 1.75 25.78
CA LYS A 114 -8.49 2.17 25.79
C LYS A 114 -8.57 3.69 25.95
N ARG A 115 -8.86 4.41 24.86
CA ARG A 115 -8.91 5.89 24.84
C ARG A 115 -10.22 6.48 25.35
N TYR A 116 -11.34 5.81 25.10
CA TYR A 116 -12.67 6.28 25.46
C TYR A 116 -13.42 5.19 26.23
N ARG A 117 -14.29 5.59 27.15
CA ARG A 117 -15.08 4.65 27.97
C ARG A 117 -15.99 3.77 27.11
N ASP A 118 -16.67 4.39 26.16
CA ASP A 118 -17.74 3.76 25.38
C ASP A 118 -17.27 3.18 24.04
N LYS A 119 -16.03 3.47 23.63
CA LYS A 119 -15.44 2.88 22.42
C LYS A 119 -14.65 1.62 22.77
N PRO A 120 -14.57 0.65 21.85
CA PRO A 120 -13.73 -0.51 22.06
C PRO A 120 -12.26 -0.11 22.14
N ARG A 121 -11.46 -1.03 22.68
CA ARG A 121 -10.02 -0.85 22.85
C ARG A 121 -9.34 -0.88 21.47
N LEU A 122 -8.36 0.01 21.29
CA LEU A 122 -7.61 0.05 20.03
C LEU A 122 -6.73 -1.19 19.90
N ILE A 123 -6.36 -1.54 18.68
CA ILE A 123 -5.33 -2.54 18.42
C ILE A 123 -3.98 -2.11 19.04
N SER A 124 -3.33 -3.04 19.73
CA SER A 124 -2.01 -2.84 20.34
C SER A 124 -0.92 -2.79 19.27
N ASP A 125 0.24 -2.18 19.60
CA ASP A 125 1.36 -2.17 18.67
C ASP A 125 1.92 -3.58 18.43
N GLY A 126 1.84 -4.48 19.42
CA GLY A 126 2.18 -5.89 19.24
C GLY A 126 1.26 -6.62 18.25
N GLU A 127 -0.06 -6.42 18.35
CA GLU A 127 -1.02 -7.00 17.38
C GLU A 127 -0.84 -6.40 15.98
N LYS A 128 -0.62 -5.09 15.86
CA LYS A 128 -0.30 -4.45 14.57
C LYS A 128 0.99 -5.02 13.98
N SER A 129 2.03 -5.17 14.81
CA SER A 129 3.32 -5.69 14.39
C SER A 129 3.18 -7.14 13.89
N ALA A 130 2.45 -7.99 14.62
CA ALA A 130 2.15 -9.35 14.22
C ALA A 130 1.34 -9.40 12.90
N ALA A 131 0.30 -8.58 12.77
CA ALA A 131 -0.49 -8.50 11.54
C ALA A 131 0.37 -8.04 10.35
N LEU A 132 1.21 -7.01 10.51
CA LEU A 132 2.11 -6.51 9.46
C LEU A 132 3.17 -7.53 9.06
N PHE A 133 3.74 -8.27 10.02
CA PHE A 133 4.65 -9.38 9.73
C PHE A 133 3.97 -10.43 8.85
N ASN A 134 2.76 -10.84 9.23
CA ASN A 134 2.01 -11.84 8.47
C ASN A 134 1.57 -11.34 7.09
N ILE A 135 1.22 -10.05 6.96
CA ILE A 135 0.99 -9.38 5.66
C ILE A 135 2.26 -9.44 4.81
N ALA A 136 3.44 -9.23 5.41
CA ALA A 136 4.71 -9.33 4.71
C ALA A 136 4.94 -10.74 4.16
N CYS A 137 4.70 -11.78 4.98
CA CYS A 137 4.76 -13.18 4.57
C CYS A 137 3.77 -13.48 3.44
N ALA A 138 2.52 -13.06 3.56
CA ALA A 138 1.49 -13.29 2.54
C ALA A 138 1.88 -12.65 1.20
N TRP A 139 2.32 -11.39 1.20
CA TRP A 139 2.80 -10.73 -0.02
C TRP A 139 4.04 -11.41 -0.61
N ALA A 140 4.96 -11.88 0.24
CA ALA A 140 6.14 -12.62 -0.21
C ALA A 140 5.74 -13.90 -0.97
N GLN A 141 4.80 -14.67 -0.41
CA GLN A 141 4.29 -15.90 -1.02
C GLN A 141 3.48 -15.65 -2.30
N LEU A 142 2.84 -14.49 -2.40
CA LEU A 142 2.18 -14.04 -3.63
C LEU A 142 3.16 -13.50 -4.68
N GLY A 143 4.46 -13.42 -4.39
CA GLY A 143 5.49 -12.90 -5.30
C GLY A 143 5.60 -11.37 -5.35
N GLU A 144 4.85 -10.66 -4.51
CA GLU A 144 4.78 -9.19 -4.48
C GLU A 144 5.80 -8.61 -3.51
N ALA A 145 7.09 -8.75 -3.86
CA ALA A 145 8.20 -8.39 -2.97
C ALA A 145 8.15 -6.93 -2.49
N ARG A 146 7.71 -6.01 -3.34
CA ARG A 146 7.59 -4.58 -3.00
C ARG A 146 6.59 -4.36 -1.85
N ASN A 147 5.41 -4.96 -1.92
CA ASN A 147 4.37 -4.80 -0.90
C ASN A 147 4.78 -5.51 0.40
N GLY A 148 5.40 -6.69 0.28
CA GLY A 148 5.94 -7.41 1.43
C GLY A 148 6.99 -6.62 2.20
N LEU A 149 7.92 -5.96 1.50
CA LEU A 149 8.93 -5.10 2.13
C LEU A 149 8.34 -3.86 2.80
N ILE A 150 7.26 -3.28 2.25
CA ILE A 150 6.56 -2.15 2.89
C ILE A 150 5.92 -2.59 4.20
N ALA A 151 5.23 -3.72 4.19
CA ALA A 151 4.61 -4.28 5.41
C ALA A 151 5.66 -4.64 6.46
N LEU A 152 6.77 -5.26 6.03
CA LEU A 152 7.89 -5.59 6.91
C LEU A 152 8.53 -4.33 7.52
N ALA A 153 8.70 -3.26 6.75
CA ALA A 153 9.19 -1.99 7.28
C ALA A 153 8.26 -1.45 8.37
N GLY A 154 6.94 -1.50 8.17
CA GLY A 154 5.97 -1.11 9.20
C GLY A 154 6.05 -1.96 10.46
N CYS A 155 6.29 -3.27 10.34
CA CYS A 155 6.51 -4.16 11.47
C CYS A 155 7.77 -3.76 12.28
N LEU A 156 8.88 -3.46 11.59
CA LEU A 156 10.12 -2.98 12.21
C LEU A 156 9.95 -1.59 12.87
N GLU A 157 9.17 -0.69 12.27
CA GLU A 157 8.86 0.63 12.84
C GLU A 157 8.06 0.54 14.15
N LEU A 158 7.30 -0.54 14.34
CA LEU A 158 6.59 -0.84 15.59
C LEU A 158 7.49 -1.53 16.63
N GLY A 159 8.77 -1.76 16.32
CA GLY A 159 9.75 -2.31 17.25
C GLY A 159 9.92 -3.82 17.19
N TYR A 160 9.51 -4.49 16.11
CA TYR A 160 9.87 -5.90 15.91
C TYR A 160 11.38 -6.06 15.80
N ASP A 161 11.95 -6.99 16.58
CA ASP A 161 13.40 -7.11 16.78
C ASP A 161 13.94 -8.54 16.59
N ASP A 162 13.11 -9.51 16.21
CA ASP A 162 13.56 -10.87 15.88
C ASP A 162 14.13 -10.93 14.45
N PHE A 163 15.30 -10.32 14.27
CA PHE A 163 16.04 -10.36 13.00
C PHE A 163 16.50 -11.77 12.61
N ALA A 164 16.59 -12.71 13.56
CA ALA A 164 16.93 -14.10 13.28
C ALA A 164 15.77 -14.79 12.54
N GLN A 165 14.53 -14.55 12.97
CA GLN A 165 13.35 -15.02 12.25
C GLN A 165 13.33 -14.42 10.84
N LEU A 166 13.53 -13.12 10.66
CA LEU A 166 13.53 -12.49 9.32
C LEU A 166 14.50 -13.13 8.33
N ARG A 167 15.66 -13.60 8.81
CA ARG A 167 16.69 -14.24 7.98
C ARG A 167 16.47 -15.73 7.73
N SER A 168 15.67 -16.41 8.54
CA SER A 168 15.47 -17.86 8.44
C SER A 168 14.07 -18.28 8.01
N ASP A 169 13.05 -17.43 8.23
CA ASP A 169 11.65 -17.73 7.96
C ASP A 169 11.45 -18.15 6.48
N PRO A 170 10.93 -19.35 6.19
CA PRO A 170 10.72 -19.81 4.82
C PRO A 170 9.73 -18.95 4.06
N ASP A 171 8.74 -18.35 4.73
CA ASP A 171 7.70 -17.58 4.07
C ASP A 171 8.24 -16.25 3.53
N LEU A 172 9.28 -15.72 4.15
CA LEU A 172 10.00 -14.52 3.73
C LEU A 172 11.12 -14.79 2.71
N ALA A 173 11.37 -16.05 2.33
CA ALA A 173 12.42 -16.39 1.38
C ALA A 173 12.34 -15.63 0.05
N PRO A 174 11.14 -15.33 -0.52
CA PRO A 174 11.04 -14.47 -1.69
C PRO A 174 11.52 -13.03 -1.44
N LEU A 175 11.25 -12.44 -0.26
CA LEU A 175 11.70 -11.08 0.06
C LEU A 175 13.21 -11.00 0.22
N ARG A 176 13.82 -12.04 0.81
CA ARG A 176 15.28 -12.10 1.01
C ARG A 176 16.09 -12.07 -0.29
N LYS A 177 15.47 -12.42 -1.43
CA LYS A 177 16.10 -12.34 -2.75
C LYS A 177 16.15 -10.91 -3.29
N ASP A 178 15.35 -10.00 -2.75
CA ASP A 178 15.34 -8.60 -3.15
C ASP A 178 16.48 -7.84 -2.46
N GLU A 179 17.29 -7.11 -3.22
CA GLU A 179 18.43 -6.34 -2.72
C GLU A 179 18.04 -5.31 -1.64
N ARG A 180 16.77 -4.85 -1.65
CA ARG A 180 16.26 -3.87 -0.70
C ARG A 180 16.04 -4.47 0.69
N PHE A 181 15.92 -5.80 0.82
CA PHE A 181 15.70 -6.47 2.10
C PHE A 181 16.85 -6.24 3.07
N GLU A 182 18.10 -6.48 2.64
CA GLU A 182 19.28 -6.25 3.48
C GLU A 182 19.47 -4.77 3.81
N GLY A 183 19.14 -3.86 2.88
CA GLY A 183 19.14 -2.43 3.14
C GLY A 183 18.12 -2.02 4.22
N LEU A 184 16.94 -2.65 4.21
CA LEU A 184 15.93 -2.47 5.23
C LEU A 184 16.43 -2.95 6.60
N LEU A 185 16.94 -4.18 6.70
CA LEU A 185 17.40 -4.71 8.00
C LEU A 185 18.53 -3.87 8.58
N LYS A 186 19.55 -3.51 7.79
CA LYS A 186 20.67 -2.68 8.26
C LYS A 186 20.25 -1.33 8.86
N ARG A 187 19.11 -0.78 8.41
CA ARG A 187 18.56 0.47 8.96
C ARG A 187 18.03 0.29 10.38
N PHE A 188 17.43 -0.86 10.70
CA PHE A 188 16.79 -1.14 11.99
C PHE A 188 17.69 -1.95 12.94
N GLU A 189 18.64 -2.72 12.43
CA GLU A 189 19.65 -3.44 13.23
C GLU A 189 20.68 -2.53 13.86
N ARG A 190 20.88 -1.32 13.29
CA ARG A 190 21.68 -0.31 13.97
C ARG A 190 21.04 -0.12 15.33
N PRO A 191 21.75 -0.43 16.43
CA PRO A 191 21.16 -0.32 17.74
C PRO A 191 20.56 1.07 17.89
N ALA A 192 19.38 1.17 18.50
CA ALA A 192 18.96 2.41 19.15
C ALA A 192 20.00 2.90 20.19
N ALA A 193 21.09 2.15 20.43
CA ALA A 193 22.32 2.58 21.06
C ALA A 193 23.19 3.47 20.15
N GLN A 194 22.71 4.68 19.91
CA GLN A 194 23.55 5.86 20.14
C GLN A 194 22.86 6.69 21.24
N MET A 195 22.51 6.06 22.35
CA MET A 195 22.52 6.80 23.61
C MET A 195 23.99 7.08 23.92
N PRO A 196 24.43 8.35 23.95
CA PRO A 196 25.81 8.67 24.25
C PRO A 196 26.19 8.08 25.61
N ALA A 197 27.41 7.54 25.70
CA ALA A 197 27.94 6.83 26.87
C ALA A 197 27.80 7.60 28.21
N PHE A 198 27.55 8.92 28.18
CA PHE A 198 27.29 9.72 29.37
C PHE A 198 25.98 9.35 30.10
N LEU A 199 24.98 8.77 29.41
CA LEU A 199 23.70 8.36 30.00
C LEU A 199 23.72 6.97 30.65
N ALA A 200 24.76 6.16 30.37
CA ALA A 200 24.95 4.84 30.97
C ALA A 200 25.55 4.91 32.39
N GLY A 201 26.06 6.07 32.82
CA GLY A 201 26.75 6.26 34.10
C GLY A 201 25.86 6.52 35.32
N PHE A 202 24.53 6.63 35.18
CA PHE A 202 23.65 7.09 36.26
C PHE A 202 23.03 5.97 37.12
N PHE A 203 23.15 4.70 36.72
CA PHE A 203 22.50 3.56 37.40
C PHE A 203 23.47 2.44 37.79
N GLY A 204 24.54 2.75 38.51
CA GLY A 204 25.41 1.67 39.01
C GLY A 204 26.57 2.07 39.90
N ASN A 205 26.30 2.52 41.12
CA ASN A 205 27.12 2.14 42.28
C ASN A 205 26.44 2.55 43.61
N ARG A 206 25.91 1.59 44.37
CA ARG A 206 25.87 1.71 45.83
C ARG A 206 26.39 0.40 46.42
N LYS A 207 27.41 0.57 47.26
CA LYS A 207 28.05 -0.46 48.08
C LYS A 207 27.06 -1.11 49.03
#